data_AF-A0A941ZVR2-F1
#
_entry.id   AF-A0A941ZVR2-F1
#
_cell.length_a   1.000
_cell.length_b   1.000
_cell.length_c   1.000
_cell.angle_alpha   90.00
_cell.angle_beta   90.00
_cell.angle_gamma   90.00
#
_symmetry.space_group_name_H-M   'P 1'
#
loop_
_entity.id
_entity.type
_entity.pdbx_description
1 polymer ?
#
loop_
_entity_poly.entity_id
_entity_poly.type
_entity_poly.pdbx_seq_one_letter_code
_entity_poly.pdbx_strand_id
1 'polypeptide(L)'
;MFVAVARMVDPDGAGKSPLLVVGGRRGGRGVVCSASYEARVFGVRSGMPIGQAERLCPAAMFVPVPRHECGVKSREVRAVLEEWSPVVEPASVDEFYLGLDGTEALYRHEPLAVTAARIRDDVMTRTGLTVSIGGGTNRLIAKLAVERAKPRPGTTGTGILIVAGGAEAEFVATLALSDLPGVGPRFAEALRRYGLVQVRDA
;
A
#
# COMPACT_ATOMS: atom_id res chain seq x y z
N MET A 1 -0.56 -0.40 -6.72
CA MET A 1 -0.43 -1.03 -8.06
C MET A 1 -0.77 -0.14 -9.26
N PHE A 2 -1.93 0.56 -9.30
CA PHE A 2 -2.47 1.14 -10.54
C PHE A 2 -1.57 2.14 -11.29
N VAL A 3 -0.84 3.01 -10.60
CA VAL A 3 0.12 3.94 -11.23
C VAL A 3 1.24 3.19 -11.95
N ALA A 4 1.78 2.13 -11.32
CA ALA A 4 2.85 1.34 -11.92
C ALA A 4 2.36 0.64 -13.18
N VAL A 5 1.18 0.02 -13.14
CA VAL A 5 0.58 -0.64 -14.32
C VAL A 5 0.24 0.39 -15.41
N ALA A 6 -0.31 1.56 -15.06
CA ALA A 6 -0.55 2.62 -16.03
C ALA A 6 0.76 3.09 -16.69
N ARG A 7 1.86 3.23 -15.95
CA ARG A 7 3.17 3.55 -16.55
C ARG A 7 3.69 2.45 -17.48
N MET A 8 3.44 1.18 -17.16
CA MET A 8 3.84 0.04 -18.01
C MET A 8 3.03 -0.05 -19.31
N VAL A 9 1.72 0.17 -19.22
CA VAL A 9 0.81 0.14 -20.38
C VAL A 9 0.94 1.41 -21.22
N ASP A 10 1.37 2.50 -20.60
CA ASP A 10 1.62 3.81 -21.21
C ASP A 10 0.43 4.41 -22.00
N PRO A 11 -0.82 4.38 -21.46
CA PRO A 11 -1.92 5.03 -22.14
C PRO A 11 -1.64 6.53 -22.24
N ASP A 12 -1.78 7.09 -23.44
CA ASP A 12 -1.60 8.52 -23.73
C ASP A 12 -0.21 9.08 -23.33
N GLY A 13 0.81 8.23 -23.15
CA GLY A 13 2.15 8.64 -22.70
C GLY A 13 2.32 8.72 -21.18
N ALA A 14 1.46 8.06 -20.38
CA ALA A 14 1.54 8.00 -18.93
C ALA A 14 2.91 7.62 -18.34
N GLY A 15 3.65 6.74 -19.01
CA GLY A 15 4.99 6.30 -18.64
C GLY A 15 6.02 7.44 -18.65
N LYS A 16 5.76 8.52 -19.39
CA LYS A 16 6.63 9.72 -19.47
C LYS A 16 6.25 10.79 -18.44
N SER A 17 5.08 10.67 -17.80
CA SER A 17 4.59 11.67 -16.85
C SER A 17 5.03 11.37 -15.41
N PRO A 18 5.80 12.26 -14.75
CA PRO A 18 6.08 12.12 -13.33
C PRO A 18 4.80 12.34 -12.51
N LEU A 19 4.02 13.37 -12.84
CA LEU A 19 2.76 13.73 -12.18
C LEU A 19 1.60 12.95 -12.82
N LEU A 20 1.38 11.74 -12.34
CA LEU A 20 0.31 10.86 -12.84
C LEU A 20 -0.79 10.65 -11.80
N VAL A 21 -2.04 10.75 -12.25
CA VAL A 21 -3.26 10.40 -11.52
C VAL A 21 -4.02 9.35 -12.32
N VAL A 22 -4.35 8.23 -11.69
CA VAL A 22 -5.09 7.12 -12.30
C VAL A 22 -6.48 7.04 -11.67
N GLY A 23 -7.53 7.06 -12.48
CA GLY A 23 -8.91 7.03 -11.98
C GLY A 23 -9.92 7.59 -12.98
N GLY A 24 -10.74 8.53 -12.52
CA GLY A 24 -11.64 9.29 -13.40
C GLY A 24 -10.90 10.26 -14.34
N ARG A 25 -11.59 10.66 -15.41
CA ARG A 25 -11.10 11.67 -16.36
C ARG A 25 -11.35 13.10 -15.84
N ARG A 26 -10.55 14.05 -16.31
CA ARG A 26 -10.77 15.49 -16.09
C ARG A 26 -12.18 15.91 -16.50
N GLY A 27 -12.75 16.86 -15.76
CA GLY A 27 -14.15 17.31 -15.93
C GLY A 27 -15.22 16.26 -15.58
N GLY A 28 -14.84 15.01 -15.24
CA GLY A 28 -15.76 13.95 -14.85
C GLY A 28 -16.12 13.97 -13.36
N ARG A 29 -17.15 13.21 -13.01
CA ARG A 29 -17.60 12.98 -11.62
C ARG A 29 -16.87 11.82 -10.92
N GLY A 30 -15.78 11.33 -11.50
CA GLY A 30 -15.00 10.24 -10.96
C GLY A 30 -14.13 10.65 -9.77
N VAL A 31 -13.42 9.67 -9.22
CA VAL A 31 -12.44 9.86 -8.14
C VAL A 31 -11.06 9.37 -8.56
N VAL A 32 -10.04 9.81 -7.81
CA VAL A 32 -8.68 9.28 -7.89
C VAL A 32 -8.68 7.85 -7.35
N CYS A 33 -8.31 6.87 -8.18
CA CYS A 33 -8.07 5.51 -7.70
C CYS A 33 -6.66 5.38 -7.14
N SER A 34 -5.67 5.99 -7.80
CA SER A 34 -4.29 6.05 -7.34
C SER A 34 -3.58 7.28 -7.90
N ALA A 35 -2.51 7.71 -7.25
CA ALA A 35 -1.70 8.84 -7.67
C ALA A 35 -0.22 8.53 -7.46
N SER A 36 0.61 9.02 -8.38
CA SER A 36 2.07 8.98 -8.29
C SER A 36 2.57 9.64 -7.00
N TYR A 37 3.76 9.26 -6.53
CA TYR A 37 4.32 9.85 -5.31
C TYR A 37 4.54 11.37 -5.49
N GLU A 38 4.94 11.76 -6.68
CA GLU A 38 5.13 13.13 -7.15
C GLU A 38 3.82 13.92 -7.09
N ALA A 39 2.70 13.36 -7.56
CA ALA A 39 1.38 14.00 -7.43
C ALA A 39 0.88 14.06 -5.97
N ARG A 40 1.25 13.07 -5.14
CA ARG A 40 0.90 13.05 -3.70
C ARG A 40 1.55 14.18 -2.90
N VAL A 41 2.67 14.74 -3.36
CA VAL A 41 3.30 15.93 -2.75
C VAL A 41 2.36 17.12 -2.79
N PHE A 42 1.56 17.26 -3.85
CA PHE A 42 0.54 18.30 -4.00
C PHE A 42 -0.75 18.02 -3.20
N GLY A 43 -0.77 16.96 -2.39
CA GLY A 43 -1.91 16.58 -1.58
C GLY A 43 -2.96 15.74 -2.32
N VAL A 44 -2.70 15.29 -3.55
CA VAL A 44 -3.60 14.36 -4.25
C VAL A 44 -3.63 13.01 -3.52
N ARG A 45 -4.82 12.51 -3.18
CA ARG A 45 -5.03 11.24 -2.45
C ARG A 45 -6.06 10.35 -3.14
N SER A 46 -5.97 9.05 -2.92
CA SER A 46 -7.01 8.09 -3.36
C SER A 46 -8.36 8.42 -2.71
N GLY A 47 -9.44 8.22 -3.45
CA GLY A 47 -10.81 8.58 -3.04
C GLY A 47 -11.17 10.06 -3.26
N MET A 48 -10.20 10.92 -3.58
CA MET A 48 -10.43 12.33 -3.85
C MET A 48 -11.22 12.55 -5.16
N PRO A 49 -12.22 13.45 -5.21
CA PRO A 49 -12.87 13.83 -6.47
C PRO A 49 -11.87 14.37 -7.50
N ILE A 50 -12.03 14.00 -8.77
CA ILE A 50 -11.08 14.43 -9.83
C ILE A 50 -10.99 15.95 -9.93
N GLY A 51 -12.12 16.66 -9.84
CA GLY A 51 -12.10 18.13 -9.88
C GLY A 51 -11.30 18.76 -8.73
N GLN A 52 -11.24 18.11 -7.56
CA GLN A 52 -10.38 18.56 -6.46
C GLN A 52 -8.90 18.23 -6.73
N ALA A 53 -8.61 17.03 -7.23
CA ALA A 53 -7.25 16.64 -7.60
C ALA A 53 -6.67 17.54 -8.70
N GLU A 54 -7.49 17.94 -9.68
CA GLU A 54 -7.11 18.87 -10.75
C GLU A 54 -6.77 20.27 -10.22
N ARG A 55 -7.51 20.77 -9.22
CA ARG A 55 -7.17 22.04 -8.57
C ARG A 55 -5.86 21.97 -7.77
N LEU A 56 -5.60 20.84 -7.11
CA LEU A 56 -4.38 20.65 -6.32
C LEU A 56 -3.14 20.43 -7.19
N CYS A 57 -3.27 19.71 -8.30
CA CYS A 57 -2.18 19.43 -9.22
C CYS A 57 -2.60 19.64 -10.68
N PRO A 58 -2.70 20.90 -11.15
CA PRO A 58 -3.16 21.22 -12.50
C PRO A 58 -2.27 20.65 -13.61
N ALA A 59 -0.98 20.44 -13.30
CA ALA A 59 0.01 19.86 -14.21
C ALA A 59 -0.06 18.32 -14.30
N ALA A 60 -0.87 17.64 -13.48
CA ALA A 60 -0.93 16.19 -13.51
C ALA A 60 -1.62 15.66 -14.78
N MET A 61 -1.11 14.55 -15.29
CA MET A 61 -1.76 13.74 -16.30
C MET A 61 -2.81 12.84 -15.63
N PHE A 62 -3.98 12.69 -16.26
CA PHE A 62 -5.08 11.89 -15.75
C PHE A 62 -5.41 10.79 -16.75
N VAL A 63 -5.27 9.54 -16.33
CA VAL A 63 -5.54 8.37 -17.19
C VAL A 63 -6.54 7.42 -16.52
N PRO A 64 -7.33 6.68 -17.32
CA PRO A 64 -8.22 5.66 -16.77
C PRO A 64 -7.43 4.53 -16.12
N VAL A 65 -8.07 3.77 -15.22
CA VAL A 65 -7.49 2.55 -14.65
C VAL A 65 -7.38 1.48 -15.75
N PRO A 66 -6.19 0.93 -16.06
CA PRO A 66 -6.04 -0.21 -16.96
C PRO A 66 -6.49 -1.49 -16.23
N ARG A 67 -7.80 -1.68 -16.09
CA ARG A 67 -8.39 -2.67 -15.16
C ARG A 67 -7.99 -4.11 -15.51
N HIS A 68 -8.00 -4.43 -16.80
CA HIS A 68 -7.65 -5.76 -17.27
C HIS A 68 -6.19 -6.09 -16.91
N GLU A 69 -5.27 -5.18 -17.20
CA GLU A 69 -3.84 -5.33 -16.96
C GLU A 69 -3.52 -5.33 -15.46
N CYS A 70 -4.26 -4.55 -14.67
CA CYS A 70 -4.18 -4.61 -13.21
C CYS A 70 -4.60 -5.99 -12.69
N GLY A 71 -5.63 -6.60 -13.26
CA GLY A 71 -6.06 -7.96 -12.91
C GLY A 71 -5.03 -9.03 -13.32
N VAL A 72 -4.40 -8.88 -14.48
CA VAL A 72 -3.29 -9.75 -14.92
C VAL A 72 -2.12 -9.64 -13.94
N LYS A 73 -1.66 -8.43 -13.65
CA LYS A 73 -0.55 -8.18 -12.72
C LYS A 73 -0.84 -8.65 -11.30
N SER A 74 -2.07 -8.51 -10.83
CA SER A 74 -2.51 -9.07 -9.53
C SER A 74 -2.33 -10.58 -9.47
N ARG A 75 -2.74 -11.30 -10.53
CA ARG A 75 -2.55 -12.76 -10.61
C ARG A 75 -1.08 -13.16 -10.70
N GLU A 76 -0.26 -12.41 -11.44
CA GLU A 76 1.18 -12.63 -11.49
C GLU A 76 1.82 -12.49 -10.11
N VAL A 77 1.51 -11.42 -9.38
CA VAL A 77 2.00 -11.21 -8.00
C VAL A 77 1.54 -12.37 -7.11
N ARG A 78 0.25 -12.73 -7.16
CA ARG A 78 -0.28 -13.86 -6.38
C ARG A 78 0.47 -15.16 -6.66
N ALA A 79 0.73 -15.48 -7.92
CA ALA A 79 1.47 -16.68 -8.31
C ALA A 79 2.89 -16.69 -7.74
N VAL A 80 3.59 -15.56 -7.73
CA VAL A 80 4.90 -15.44 -7.05
C VAL A 80 4.75 -15.74 -5.57
N LEU A 81 3.75 -15.14 -4.89
CA LEU A 81 3.55 -15.32 -3.46
C LEU A 81 3.19 -16.77 -3.07
N GLU A 82 2.46 -17.49 -3.93
CA GLU A 82 2.10 -18.90 -3.71
C GLU A 82 3.30 -19.86 -3.73
N GLU A 83 4.43 -19.44 -4.30
CA GLU A 83 5.69 -20.21 -4.21
C GLU A 83 6.39 -20.01 -2.86
N TRP A 84 6.09 -18.93 -2.14
CA TRP A 84 6.67 -18.60 -0.84
C TRP A 84 5.82 -19.06 0.34
N SER A 85 4.54 -19.36 0.12
CA SER A 85 3.67 -19.84 1.18
C SER A 85 2.54 -20.69 0.63
N PRO A 86 2.19 -21.81 1.29
CA PRO A 86 0.97 -22.54 0.96
C PRO A 86 -0.31 -21.78 1.33
N VAL A 87 -0.21 -20.72 2.17
CA VAL A 87 -1.34 -19.92 2.65
C VAL A 87 -1.22 -18.50 2.09
N VAL A 88 -1.88 -18.27 0.96
CA VAL A 88 -1.98 -16.94 0.32
C VAL A 88 -3.44 -16.54 0.14
N GLU A 89 -3.84 -15.49 0.85
CA GLU A 89 -5.21 -14.98 0.82
C GLU A 89 -5.28 -13.58 0.20
N PRO A 90 -6.01 -13.41 -0.92
CA PRO A 90 -6.22 -12.08 -1.51
C PRO A 90 -7.17 -11.26 -0.64
N ALA A 91 -6.75 -10.06 -0.25
CA ALA A 91 -7.59 -9.08 0.43
C ALA A 91 -8.16 -8.05 -0.55
N SER A 92 -7.40 -7.72 -1.61
CA SER A 92 -7.84 -6.88 -2.72
C SER A 92 -7.02 -7.18 -3.97
N VAL A 93 -7.17 -6.37 -5.02
CA VAL A 93 -6.42 -6.52 -6.26
C VAL A 93 -4.91 -6.28 -6.07
N ASP A 94 -4.49 -5.50 -5.07
CA ASP A 94 -3.08 -5.25 -4.75
C ASP A 94 -2.70 -5.48 -3.29
N GLU A 95 -3.52 -6.25 -2.54
CA GLU A 95 -3.24 -6.65 -1.16
C GLU A 95 -3.44 -8.17 -0.97
N PHE A 96 -2.46 -8.81 -0.33
CA PHE A 96 -2.46 -10.25 -0.03
C PHE A 96 -1.97 -10.47 1.41
N TYR A 97 -2.53 -11.46 2.09
CA TYR A 97 -2.01 -11.99 3.35
C TYR A 97 -1.29 -13.30 3.08
N LEU A 98 -0.11 -13.45 3.70
CA LEU A 98 0.70 -14.67 3.63
C LEU A 98 0.84 -15.23 5.04
N GLY A 99 0.57 -16.53 5.21
CA GLY A 99 0.92 -17.28 6.41
C GLY A 99 2.31 -17.87 6.28
N LEU A 100 3.24 -17.54 7.17
CA LEU A 100 4.61 -18.08 7.13
C LEU A 100 4.93 -18.95 8.35
N ASP A 101 3.96 -19.18 9.23
CA ASP A 101 4.10 -20.08 10.37
C ASP A 101 4.48 -21.50 9.90
N GLY A 102 5.49 -22.10 10.53
CA GLY A 102 5.95 -23.45 10.19
C GLY A 102 6.87 -23.52 8.96
N THR A 103 7.23 -22.38 8.35
CA THR A 103 8.16 -22.31 7.21
C THR A 103 9.60 -22.01 7.63
N GLU A 104 9.89 -21.92 8.93
CA GLU A 104 11.18 -21.44 9.45
C GLU A 104 12.34 -22.30 8.95
N ALA A 105 12.18 -23.63 8.96
CA ALA A 105 13.21 -24.54 8.47
C ALA A 105 13.46 -24.41 6.95
N LEU A 106 12.40 -24.20 6.15
CA LEU A 106 12.52 -23.95 4.71
C LEU A 106 13.32 -22.69 4.41
N TYR A 107 13.19 -21.69 5.28
CA TYR A 107 13.93 -20.42 5.20
C TYR A 107 15.14 -20.38 6.14
N ARG A 108 15.68 -21.54 6.54
CA ARG A 108 16.92 -21.67 7.31
C ARG A 108 16.94 -20.85 8.61
N HIS A 109 15.77 -20.68 9.21
CA HIS A 109 15.54 -19.88 10.42
C HIS A 109 16.07 -18.44 10.30
N GLU A 110 16.09 -17.89 9.09
CA GLU A 110 16.47 -16.50 8.88
C GLU A 110 15.41 -15.56 9.50
N PRO A 111 15.79 -14.33 9.89
CA PRO A 111 14.81 -13.37 10.38
C PRO A 111 13.75 -13.10 9.32
N LEU A 112 12.47 -13.00 9.72
CA LEU A 112 11.34 -12.78 8.81
C LEU A 112 11.53 -11.54 7.91
N ALA A 113 12.26 -10.52 8.37
CA ALA A 113 12.60 -9.36 7.56
C ALA A 113 13.49 -9.69 6.34
N VAL A 114 14.38 -10.69 6.47
CA VAL A 114 15.22 -11.19 5.37
C VAL A 114 14.36 -11.95 4.36
N THR A 115 13.47 -12.83 4.82
CA THR A 115 12.52 -13.52 3.95
C THR A 115 11.61 -12.52 3.22
N ALA A 116 11.10 -11.51 3.92
CA ALA A 116 10.30 -10.44 3.31
C ALA A 116 11.09 -9.67 2.23
N ALA A 117 12.37 -9.39 2.44
CA ALA A 117 13.22 -8.74 1.44
C ALA A 117 13.34 -9.60 0.17
N ARG A 118 13.57 -10.90 0.33
CA ARG A 118 13.64 -11.85 -0.79
C ARG A 118 12.32 -11.95 -1.55
N ILE A 119 11.18 -12.04 -0.85
CA ILE A 119 9.85 -12.02 -1.47
C ILE A 119 9.66 -10.74 -2.29
N ARG A 120 10.03 -9.58 -1.73
CA ARG A 120 9.89 -8.29 -2.42
C ARG A 120 10.74 -8.22 -3.68
N ASP A 121 11.97 -8.74 -3.63
CA ASP A 121 12.90 -8.75 -4.75
C ASP A 121 12.44 -9.74 -5.85
N ASP A 122 11.88 -10.89 -5.47
CA ASP A 122 11.26 -11.85 -6.39
C ASP A 122 10.05 -11.25 -7.11
N VAL A 123 9.15 -10.60 -6.36
CA VAL A 123 7.97 -9.93 -6.93
C VAL A 123 8.42 -8.84 -7.90
N MET A 124 9.41 -8.03 -7.52
CA MET A 124 9.96 -6.99 -8.39
C MET A 124 10.56 -7.59 -9.67
N THR A 125 11.42 -8.59 -9.54
CA THR A 125 12.14 -9.22 -10.67
C THR A 125 11.17 -9.88 -11.65
N ARG A 126 10.13 -10.55 -11.15
CA ARG A 126 9.23 -11.36 -11.97
C ARG A 126 8.04 -10.58 -12.53
N THR A 127 7.57 -9.55 -11.83
CA THR A 127 6.34 -8.82 -12.22
C THR A 127 6.60 -7.37 -12.65
N GLY A 128 7.79 -6.83 -12.32
CA GLY A 128 8.11 -5.42 -12.46
C GLY A 128 7.45 -4.51 -11.42
N LEU A 129 6.77 -5.07 -10.41
CA LEU A 129 6.07 -4.31 -9.37
C LEU A 129 6.85 -4.31 -8.07
N THR A 130 7.04 -3.11 -7.51
CA THR A 130 7.51 -2.95 -6.13
C THR A 130 6.35 -3.15 -5.15
N VAL A 131 6.57 -3.95 -4.11
CA VAL A 131 5.61 -4.12 -3.00
C VAL A 131 6.20 -3.61 -1.69
N SER A 132 5.33 -3.29 -0.73
CA SER A 132 5.70 -3.11 0.67
C SER A 132 5.14 -4.27 1.47
N ILE A 133 5.88 -4.74 2.47
CA ILE A 133 5.52 -5.90 3.29
C ILE A 133 5.48 -5.49 4.76
N GLY A 134 4.37 -5.79 5.42
CA GLY A 134 4.21 -5.69 6.86
C GLY A 134 4.08 -7.09 7.44
N GLY A 135 4.79 -7.37 8.53
CA GLY A 135 4.73 -8.65 9.24
C GLY A 135 4.37 -8.46 10.70
N GLY A 136 3.73 -9.48 11.28
CA GLY A 136 3.36 -9.54 12.69
C GLY A 136 2.65 -10.84 13.01
N THR A 137 2.28 -11.04 14.27
CA THR A 137 1.64 -12.26 14.76
C THR A 137 0.22 -12.49 14.26
N ASN A 138 -0.39 -11.49 13.64
CA ASN A 138 -1.70 -11.61 13.01
C ASN A 138 -1.90 -10.57 11.88
N ARG A 139 -3.01 -10.72 11.15
CA ARG A 139 -3.35 -9.87 9.99
C ARG A 139 -3.51 -8.39 10.34
N LEU A 140 -4.05 -8.07 11.52
CA LEU A 140 -4.23 -6.68 11.93
C LEU A 140 -2.88 -6.00 12.12
N ILE A 141 -1.97 -6.63 12.85
CA ILE A 141 -0.61 -6.10 13.07
C ILE A 141 0.14 -6.00 11.75
N ALA A 142 0.09 -7.02 10.90
CA ALA A 142 0.71 -7.00 9.58
C ALA A 142 0.17 -5.85 8.70
N LYS A 143 -1.15 -5.62 8.71
CA LYS A 143 -1.78 -4.50 7.97
C LYS A 143 -1.34 -3.13 8.48
N LEU A 144 -1.25 -2.97 9.80
CA LEU A 144 -0.77 -1.73 10.40
C LEU A 144 0.72 -1.50 10.10
N ALA A 145 1.53 -2.56 10.15
CA ALA A 145 2.95 -2.51 9.87
C ALA A 145 3.23 -2.10 8.41
N VAL A 146 2.50 -2.63 7.43
CA VAL A 146 2.73 -2.29 6.01
C VAL A 146 2.44 -0.82 5.72
N GLU A 147 1.46 -0.19 6.37
CA GLU A 147 1.20 1.25 6.20
C GLU A 147 2.35 2.13 6.72
N ARG A 148 3.06 1.68 7.75
CA ARG A 148 4.28 2.34 8.27
C ARG A 148 5.50 2.02 7.42
N ALA A 149 5.56 0.85 6.79
CA ALA A 149 6.64 0.42 5.91
C ALA A 149 6.67 1.18 4.57
N LYS A 150 5.52 1.64 4.07
CA LYS A 150 5.40 2.34 2.78
C LYS A 150 6.30 3.58 2.72
N PRO A 151 7.00 3.82 1.60
CA PRO A 151 7.80 5.02 1.42
C PRO A 151 6.95 6.28 1.56
N ARG A 152 7.42 7.25 2.34
CA ARG A 152 6.80 8.57 2.48
C ARG A 152 7.84 9.63 2.08
N PRO A 153 7.42 10.79 1.56
CA PRO A 153 8.33 11.90 1.33
C PRO A 153 9.12 12.21 2.60
N GLY A 154 10.46 12.19 2.51
CA GLY A 154 11.36 12.45 3.64
C GLY A 154 11.60 11.28 4.59
N THR A 155 11.11 10.06 4.29
CA THR A 155 11.41 8.87 5.12
C THR A 155 12.30 7.86 4.38
N THR A 156 13.14 7.16 5.14
CA THR A 156 14.00 6.05 4.68
C THR A 156 13.25 4.70 4.69
N GLY A 157 11.92 4.72 4.55
CA GLY A 157 11.12 3.49 4.63
C GLY A 157 11.66 2.44 3.68
N THR A 158 12.11 1.30 4.21
CA THR A 158 12.73 0.21 3.45
C THR A 158 11.71 -0.59 2.62
N GLY A 159 10.42 -0.25 2.73
CA GLY A 159 9.33 -1.03 2.20
C GLY A 159 9.00 -2.26 3.04
N ILE A 160 9.70 -2.49 4.16
CA ILE A 160 9.50 -3.66 5.03
C ILE A 160 9.42 -3.21 6.49
N LEU A 161 8.42 -3.69 7.22
CA LEU A 161 8.34 -3.54 8.68
C LEU A 161 7.79 -4.83 9.30
N ILE A 162 8.56 -5.45 10.19
CA ILE A 162 8.16 -6.65 10.93
C ILE A 162 8.01 -6.28 12.41
N VAL A 163 6.82 -6.51 12.95
CA VAL A 163 6.55 -6.38 14.39
C VAL A 163 6.81 -7.73 15.02
N ALA A 164 7.79 -7.80 15.93
CA ALA A 164 8.12 -9.03 16.64
C ALA A 164 6.98 -9.46 17.56
N GLY A 165 6.84 -10.78 17.78
CA GLY A 165 5.89 -11.31 18.75
C GLY A 165 6.20 -10.80 20.16
N GLY A 166 5.19 -10.31 20.86
CA GLY A 166 5.31 -9.65 22.17
C GLY A 166 5.50 -8.13 22.09
N ALA A 167 5.84 -7.56 20.92
CA ALA A 167 6.02 -6.12 20.74
C ALA A 167 4.75 -5.42 20.20
N GLU A 168 3.63 -6.12 20.06
CA GLU A 168 2.42 -5.62 19.43
C GLU A 168 1.82 -4.43 20.19
N ALA A 169 1.75 -4.53 21.52
CA ALA A 169 1.19 -3.47 22.35
C ALA A 169 2.00 -2.16 22.22
N GLU A 170 3.32 -2.26 22.29
CA GLU A 170 4.23 -1.12 22.11
C GLU A 170 4.10 -0.52 20.71
N PHE A 171 4.09 -1.36 19.68
CA PHE A 171 3.92 -0.93 18.29
C PHE A 171 2.59 -0.19 18.10
N VAL A 172 1.48 -0.78 18.53
CA VAL A 172 0.14 -0.21 18.37
C VAL A 172 -0.01 1.09 19.16
N ALA A 173 0.60 1.21 20.34
CA ALA A 173 0.59 2.44 21.13
C ALA A 173 1.22 3.64 20.41
N THR A 174 2.10 3.42 19.42
CA THR A 174 2.70 4.49 18.60
C THR A 174 1.82 4.98 17.45
N LEU A 175 0.65 4.36 17.26
CA LEU A 175 -0.25 4.64 16.15
C LEU A 175 -1.21 5.78 16.50
N ALA A 176 -1.55 6.58 15.50
CA ALA A 176 -2.71 7.46 15.61
C ALA A 176 -3.98 6.61 15.54
N LEU A 177 -5.05 7.02 16.22
CA LEU A 177 -6.35 6.32 16.11
C LEU A 177 -6.85 6.30 14.66
N SER A 178 -6.51 7.32 13.86
CA SER A 178 -6.81 7.36 12.42
C SER A 178 -6.02 6.38 11.57
N ASP A 179 -4.96 5.77 12.10
CA ASP A 179 -4.22 4.70 11.42
C ASP A 179 -4.94 3.34 11.54
N LEU A 180 -5.88 3.20 12.50
CA LEU A 180 -6.58 1.95 12.75
C LEU A 180 -7.63 1.65 11.66
N PRO A 181 -7.66 0.41 11.13
CA PRO A 181 -8.75 -0.04 10.27
C PRO A 181 -10.12 0.18 10.94
N GLY A 182 -11.05 0.77 10.20
CA GLY A 182 -12.38 1.11 10.70
C GLY A 182 -12.51 2.54 11.27
N VAL A 183 -11.40 3.23 11.55
CA VAL A 183 -11.43 4.62 12.02
C VAL A 183 -11.34 5.59 10.84
N GLY A 184 -12.50 5.85 10.22
CA GLY A 184 -12.60 6.82 9.13
C GLY A 184 -12.43 8.28 9.59
N PRO A 185 -12.28 9.24 8.64
CA PRO A 185 -11.99 10.64 8.97
C PRO A 185 -13.01 11.29 9.92
N ARG A 186 -14.30 10.99 9.75
CA ARG A 186 -15.37 11.51 10.61
C ARG A 186 -15.27 10.97 12.04
N PHE A 187 -14.95 9.69 12.19
CA PHE A 187 -14.81 9.08 13.51
C PHE A 187 -13.54 9.57 14.20
N ALA A 188 -12.42 9.66 13.46
CA ALA A 188 -11.19 10.29 13.95
C ALA A 188 -11.43 11.73 14.43
N GLU A 189 -12.21 12.53 13.69
CA GLU A 189 -12.58 13.88 14.13
C GLU A 189 -13.41 13.89 15.42
N ALA A 190 -14.37 12.96 15.55
CA ALA A 190 -15.15 12.81 16.76
C ALA A 190 -14.26 12.45 17.97
N LEU A 191 -13.34 11.49 17.82
CA LEU A 191 -12.39 11.09 18.85
C LEU A 191 -11.48 12.24 19.29
N ARG A 192 -10.99 13.05 18.34
CA ARG A 192 -10.18 14.24 18.66
C ARG A 192 -10.91 15.25 19.54
N ARG A 193 -12.23 15.38 19.43
CA ARG A 193 -13.03 16.28 20.29
C ARG A 193 -13.03 15.82 21.76
N TYR A 194 -12.73 14.55 22.02
CA TYR A 194 -12.55 13.98 23.36
C TYR A 194 -11.08 13.92 23.79
N GLY A 195 -10.16 14.54 23.03
CA GLY A 195 -8.71 14.47 23.32
C GLY A 195 -8.04 13.16 22.91
N LEU A 196 -8.76 12.25 22.26
CA LEU A 196 -8.25 10.96 21.82
C LEU A 196 -7.64 11.08 20.42
N VAL A 197 -6.32 11.02 20.32
CA VAL A 197 -5.59 11.18 19.05
C VAL A 197 -4.75 9.95 18.73
N GLN A 198 -4.05 9.42 19.73
CA GLN A 198 -3.19 8.25 19.66
C GLN A 198 -3.84 7.06 20.37
N VAL A 199 -3.42 5.84 20.04
CA VAL A 199 -3.97 4.66 20.69
C VAL A 199 -3.69 4.65 22.20
N ARG A 200 -2.54 5.18 22.62
CA ARG A 200 -2.18 5.32 24.05
C ARG A 200 -3.07 6.28 24.85
N ASP A 201 -3.89 7.10 24.17
CA ASP A 201 -4.79 8.02 24.85
C ASP A 201 -6.09 7.31 25.30
N ALA A 202 -6.34 6.09 24.80
CA ALA A 202 -7.56 5.31 25.00
C ALA A 202 -7.42 4.22 26.09
#